data_AF-A0A350XI67-F1
#
_entry.id   AF-A0A350XI67-F1
#
_cell.length_a   1.000
_cell.length_b   1.000
_cell.length_c   1.000
_cell.angle_alpha   90.00
_cell.angle_beta   90.00
_cell.angle_gamma   90.00
#
_symmetry.space_group_name_H-M   'P 1'
#
loop_
_entity.id
_entity.type
_entity.pdbx_description
1 polymer ?
#
loop_
_entity_poly.entity_id
_entity_poly.type
_entity_poly.pdbx_seq_one_letter_code
_entity_poly.pdbx_strand_id
1 'polypeptide(L)'
;MGMSYMLTFFMDLRPSNTLLEGRMILTKNGELIDIYRATSGSVGNQDRDDTDSKGRGAIPATMEVGLKNYWVETKAIPMPNKKGIEGNFYAIKPFTVSVGGVQRGDFGVHADANVPGSAGCIVLPPDGNGWKVFQERMRDISKEGVGRVPLQVVYW
;
A
#
# COMPACT_ATOMS: atom_id res chain seq x y z
N MET A 1 0.83 -22.20 -18.02
CA MET A 1 0.27 -21.57 -16.80
C MET A 1 0.78 -20.14 -16.76
N GLY A 2 -0.10 -19.14 -16.66
CA GLY A 2 0.32 -17.74 -16.66
C GLY A 2 1.14 -17.41 -15.41
N MET A 3 2.22 -16.64 -15.57
CA MET A 3 3.00 -16.12 -14.44
C MET A 3 2.08 -15.28 -13.54
N SER A 4 2.08 -15.53 -12.23
CA SER A 4 1.24 -14.77 -11.27
C SER A 4 2.10 -14.05 -10.25
N TYR A 5 2.02 -12.72 -10.26
CA TYR A 5 2.56 -11.88 -9.19
C TYR A 5 1.52 -11.70 -8.07
N MET A 6 2.00 -11.43 -6.84
CA MET A 6 1.16 -11.05 -5.71
C MET A 6 1.92 -10.11 -4.78
N LEU A 7 1.24 -9.07 -4.31
CA LEU A 7 1.66 -8.24 -3.19
C LEU A 7 0.88 -8.63 -1.93
N THR A 8 1.56 -8.72 -0.80
CA THR A 8 0.93 -8.93 0.51
C THR A 8 1.46 -7.89 1.49
N PHE A 9 0.60 -6.97 1.91
CA PHE A 9 0.91 -6.00 2.95
C PHE A 9 0.34 -6.47 4.28
N PHE A 10 1.16 -6.43 5.32
CA PHE A 10 0.72 -6.71 6.67
C PHE A 10 1.33 -5.78 7.70
N MET A 11 0.58 -5.53 8.75
CA MET A 11 0.94 -4.68 9.89
C MET A 11 0.21 -5.19 11.14
N ASP A 12 0.82 -5.01 12.30
CA ASP A 12 0.19 -5.24 13.60
C ASP A 12 -0.57 -3.96 13.98
N LEU A 13 -1.90 -3.97 13.92
CA LEU A 13 -2.71 -2.79 14.22
C LEU A 13 -2.99 -2.74 15.72
N ARG A 14 -2.59 -1.64 16.35
CA ARG A 14 -2.77 -1.44 17.79
C ARG A 14 -2.68 0.03 18.19
N PRO A 15 -3.21 0.41 19.37
CA PRO A 15 -2.97 1.73 19.94
C PRO A 15 -1.46 2.01 20.02
N SER A 16 -1.04 3.14 19.47
CA SER A 16 0.37 3.53 19.47
C SER A 16 0.53 5.04 19.34
N ASN A 17 1.45 5.59 20.15
CA ASN A 17 1.89 6.99 20.06
C ASN A 17 3.07 7.17 19.09
N THR A 18 3.49 6.10 18.43
CA THR A 18 4.52 6.10 17.39
C THR A 18 4.00 5.45 16.13
N LEU A 19 4.58 5.77 14.98
CA LEU A 19 4.19 5.15 13.71
C LEU A 19 4.47 3.65 13.75
N LEU A 20 3.45 2.85 13.48
CA LEU A 20 3.58 1.41 13.34
C LEU A 20 4.12 1.07 11.95
N GLU A 21 5.05 0.12 11.92
CA GLU A 21 5.66 -0.38 10.70
C GLU A 21 5.15 -1.79 10.40
N GLY A 22 4.82 -1.99 9.13
CA GLY A 22 4.50 -3.29 8.55
C GLY A 22 5.55 -3.72 7.52
N ARG A 23 5.18 -4.72 6.72
CA ARG A 23 5.94 -5.18 5.57
C ARG A 23 5.02 -5.39 4.39
N MET A 24 5.52 -5.10 3.20
CA MET A 24 4.90 -5.49 1.94
C MET A 24 5.81 -6.48 1.23
N ILE A 25 5.28 -7.65 0.88
CA ILE A 25 6.02 -8.72 0.23
C ILE A 25 5.57 -8.81 -1.23
N LEU A 26 6.52 -8.90 -2.16
CA LEU A 26 6.27 -9.24 -3.56
C LEU A 26 6.67 -10.69 -3.82
N THR A 27 5.75 -11.46 -4.40
CA THR A 27 6.01 -12.84 -4.83
C THR A 27 5.70 -13.04 -6.31
N LYS A 28 6.36 -14.03 -6.93
CA LYS A 28 6.09 -14.52 -8.29
C LYS A 28 5.93 -16.02 -8.21
N ASN A 29 4.76 -16.55 -8.57
CA ASN A 29 4.43 -17.98 -8.50
C ASN A 29 4.68 -18.60 -7.11
N GLY A 30 4.47 -17.82 -6.05
CA GLY A 30 4.70 -18.24 -4.65
C GLY A 30 6.13 -18.07 -4.17
N GLU A 31 7.10 -17.77 -5.04
CA GLU A 31 8.47 -17.48 -4.65
C GLU A 31 8.63 -16.02 -4.25
N LEU A 32 9.39 -15.78 -3.17
CA LEU A 32 9.72 -14.45 -2.69
C LEU A 32 10.63 -13.73 -3.71
N ILE A 33 10.22 -12.54 -4.12
CA ILE A 33 11.02 -11.66 -4.97
C ILE A 33 11.66 -10.55 -4.13
N ASP A 34 10.87 -9.87 -3.30
CA ASP A 34 11.34 -8.76 -2.47
C ASP A 34 10.45 -8.55 -1.23
N ILE A 35 11.02 -7.88 -0.22
CA ILE A 35 10.34 -7.43 0.99
C ILE A 35 10.62 -5.95 1.18
N TYR A 36 9.56 -5.17 1.36
CA TYR A 36 9.62 -3.73 1.61
C TYR A 36 9.16 -3.45 3.03
N ARG A 37 9.88 -2.57 3.74
CA ARG A 37 9.30 -1.88 4.89
C ARG A 37 8.22 -0.95 4.39
N ALA A 38 7.05 -0.99 5.03
CA ALA A 38 5.93 -0.14 4.65
C ALA A 38 5.09 0.25 5.86
N THR A 39 4.35 1.35 5.77
CA THR A 39 3.41 1.82 6.79
C THR A 39 2.06 2.11 6.14
N SER A 40 1.01 2.23 6.96
CA SER A 40 -0.28 2.73 6.51
C SER A 40 -1.01 3.40 7.68
N GLY A 41 -1.73 4.48 7.42
CA GLY A 41 -2.32 5.30 8.48
C GLY A 41 -1.32 6.27 9.10
N SER A 42 -1.81 7.19 9.91
CA SER A 42 -1.02 8.18 10.65
C SER A 42 -0.88 7.80 12.11
N VAL A 43 0.16 8.33 12.79
CA VAL A 43 0.37 8.12 14.24
C VAL A 43 -0.93 8.32 15.04
N GLY A 44 -1.22 7.39 15.94
CA GLY A 44 -2.45 7.40 16.74
C GLY A 44 -3.74 7.05 15.99
N ASN A 45 -3.65 6.62 14.72
CA ASN A 45 -4.79 6.19 13.88
C ASN A 45 -4.46 4.88 13.15
N GLN A 46 -3.73 3.98 13.83
CA GLN A 46 -3.29 2.68 13.31
C GLN A 46 -3.80 1.54 14.21
N ASP A 47 -4.96 1.74 14.83
CA ASP A 47 -5.74 0.69 15.48
C ASP A 47 -6.73 0.05 14.49
N ARG A 48 -7.24 -1.12 14.83
CA ARG A 48 -8.27 -1.85 14.07
C ARG A 48 -9.57 -1.04 13.96
N ASP A 49 -9.89 -0.26 14.98
CA ASP A 49 -11.09 0.58 14.99
C ASP A 49 -10.91 1.91 14.23
N ASP A 50 -9.70 2.20 13.73
CA ASP A 50 -9.40 3.43 12.99
C ASP A 50 -9.50 3.27 11.46
N THR A 51 -9.73 2.06 10.93
CA THR A 51 -9.71 1.79 9.48
C THR A 51 -10.79 2.58 8.71
N ASP A 52 -11.88 2.97 9.35
CA ASP A 52 -12.92 3.84 8.80
C ASP A 52 -12.60 5.35 8.91
N SER A 53 -11.56 5.72 9.67
CA SER A 53 -11.18 7.11 9.92
C SER A 53 -10.60 7.79 8.70
N LYS A 54 -11.47 8.49 7.96
CA LYS A 54 -11.12 9.19 6.72
C LYS A 54 -9.94 10.15 6.90
N GLY A 55 -8.94 10.00 6.04
CA GLY A 55 -7.77 10.89 6.01
C GLY A 55 -6.64 10.51 6.97
N ARG A 56 -6.81 9.48 7.82
CA ARG A 56 -5.85 9.15 8.88
C ARG A 56 -5.69 7.65 9.14
N GLY A 57 -6.76 6.88 9.03
CA GLY A 57 -6.75 5.44 9.26
C GLY A 57 -5.92 4.70 8.21
N ALA A 58 -5.42 3.52 8.58
CA ALA A 58 -4.77 2.60 7.64
C ALA A 58 -5.69 2.22 6.47
N ILE A 59 -5.11 1.68 5.39
CA ILE A 59 -5.89 1.06 4.30
C ILE A 59 -6.76 -0.06 4.89
N PRO A 60 -8.06 -0.16 4.61
CA PRO A 60 -8.87 -1.23 5.18
C PRO A 60 -8.36 -2.63 4.79
N ALA A 61 -8.51 -3.61 5.67
CA ALA A 61 -8.12 -4.98 5.36
C ALA A 61 -8.95 -5.53 4.20
N THR A 62 -8.35 -6.40 3.38
CA THR A 62 -9.04 -6.96 2.20
C THR A 62 -10.35 -7.69 2.59
N MET A 63 -10.31 -8.46 3.68
CA MET A 63 -11.48 -9.17 4.21
C MET A 63 -12.53 -8.24 4.83
N GLU A 64 -12.09 -7.15 5.46
CA GLU A 64 -12.96 -6.17 6.12
C GLU A 64 -13.91 -5.48 5.13
N VAL A 65 -13.42 -5.20 3.92
CA VAL A 65 -14.22 -4.60 2.85
C VAL A 65 -14.80 -5.62 1.86
N GLY A 66 -14.76 -6.92 2.19
CA GLY A 66 -15.34 -7.99 1.37
C GLY A 66 -14.68 -8.17 0.00
N LEU A 67 -13.43 -7.74 -0.16
CA LEU A 67 -12.68 -7.90 -1.41
C LEU A 67 -11.92 -9.23 -1.41
N LYS A 68 -11.68 -9.80 -2.60
CA LYS A 68 -10.71 -10.89 -2.75
C LYS A 68 -9.28 -10.37 -2.72
N ASN A 69 -9.05 -9.28 -3.45
CA ASN A 69 -7.79 -8.54 -3.52
C ASN A 69 -8.09 -7.07 -3.85
N TYR A 70 -7.23 -6.19 -3.37
CA TYR A 70 -6.95 -4.92 -4.04
C TYR A 70 -6.08 -5.16 -5.29
N TRP A 71 -5.86 -4.12 -6.10
CA TRP A 71 -4.96 -4.18 -7.26
C TRP A 71 -4.06 -2.95 -7.30
N VAL A 72 -2.75 -3.16 -7.31
CA VAL A 72 -1.77 -2.09 -7.53
C VAL A 72 -1.48 -1.99 -9.03
N GLU A 73 -1.72 -0.83 -9.62
CA GLU A 73 -1.34 -0.56 -11.01
C GLU A 73 0.19 -0.64 -11.16
N THR A 74 0.70 -1.20 -12.25
CA THR A 74 2.17 -1.32 -12.47
C THR A 74 2.79 -0.08 -13.09
N LYS A 75 1.95 0.83 -13.60
CA LYS A 75 2.36 2.13 -14.12
C LYS A 75 2.12 3.20 -13.06
N ALA A 76 3.18 3.89 -12.67
CA ALA A 76 3.09 5.04 -11.80
C ALA A 76 2.38 6.21 -12.48
N ILE A 77 1.66 6.98 -11.68
CA ILE A 77 1.22 8.34 -12.00
C ILE A 77 2.29 9.30 -11.46
N PRO A 78 2.94 10.11 -12.31
CA PRO A 78 3.86 11.13 -11.84
C PRO A 78 3.13 12.20 -11.02
N MET A 79 3.64 12.51 -9.83
CA MET A 79 3.10 13.51 -8.90
C MET A 79 4.19 14.45 -8.34
N PRO A 80 4.99 15.13 -9.20
CA PRO A 80 6.18 15.89 -8.78
C PRO A 80 5.91 17.08 -7.83
N ASN A 81 4.66 17.49 -7.65
CA ASN A 81 4.28 18.65 -6.83
C ASN A 81 3.29 18.32 -5.70
N LYS A 82 3.07 17.03 -5.39
CA LYS A 82 2.11 16.64 -4.36
C LYS A 82 2.82 16.49 -3.02
N LYS A 83 2.50 17.39 -2.08
CA LYS A 83 3.01 17.32 -0.69
C LYS A 83 2.73 15.93 -0.10
N GLY A 84 3.77 15.30 0.45
CA GLY A 84 3.69 13.96 1.04
C GLY A 84 3.97 12.80 0.07
N ILE A 85 4.14 13.05 -1.24
CA ILE A 85 4.44 12.01 -2.24
C ILE A 85 5.76 12.33 -2.92
N GLU A 86 6.70 11.37 -2.90
CA GLU A 86 7.97 11.51 -3.61
C GLU A 86 7.85 11.07 -5.08
N GLY A 87 7.32 11.98 -5.91
CA GLY A 87 7.42 11.95 -7.37
C GLY A 87 6.52 10.96 -8.10
N ASN A 88 6.27 9.77 -7.57
CA ASN A 88 5.45 8.74 -8.21
C ASN A 88 4.40 8.14 -7.27
N PHE A 89 3.24 7.79 -7.83
CA PHE A 89 2.13 7.17 -7.12
C PHE A 89 1.58 5.98 -7.90
N TYR A 90 1.58 4.80 -7.29
CA TYR A 90 0.99 3.60 -7.88
C TYR A 90 -0.42 3.41 -7.31
N ALA A 91 -1.43 3.65 -8.14
CA ALA A 91 -2.82 3.61 -7.69
C ALA A 91 -3.22 2.20 -7.21
N ILE A 92 -3.96 2.15 -6.11
CA ILE A 92 -4.61 0.94 -5.61
C ILE A 92 -6.09 0.96 -6.02
N LYS A 93 -6.59 -0.16 -6.55
CA LYS A 93 -7.98 -0.37 -6.95
C LYS A 93 -8.68 -1.41 -6.05
N PRO A 94 -10.00 -1.32 -5.84
CA PRO A 94 -10.89 -0.24 -6.29
C PRO A 94 -10.51 1.10 -5.65
N PHE A 95 -10.79 2.20 -6.36
CA PHE A 95 -10.44 3.56 -5.88
C PHE A 95 -11.23 3.97 -4.64
N THR A 96 -12.35 3.31 -4.38
CA THR A 96 -13.22 3.58 -3.23
C THR A 96 -13.73 2.25 -2.68
N VAL A 97 -13.79 2.15 -1.35
CA VAL A 97 -14.35 1.03 -0.60
C VAL A 97 -15.22 1.56 0.54
N SER A 98 -16.22 0.79 0.95
CA SER A 98 -17.01 1.08 2.13
C SER A 98 -16.50 0.25 3.30
N VAL A 99 -16.21 0.91 4.42
CA VAL A 99 -15.77 0.30 5.68
C VAL A 99 -16.47 1.03 6.83
N GLY A 100 -17.10 0.30 7.76
CA GLY A 100 -17.86 0.93 8.85
C GLY A 100 -19.00 1.86 8.41
N GLY A 101 -19.52 1.71 7.17
CA GLY A 101 -20.50 2.65 6.59
C GLY A 101 -19.88 3.95 6.04
N VAL A 102 -18.56 4.11 6.13
CA VAL A 102 -17.81 5.25 5.60
C VAL A 102 -17.19 4.89 4.25
N GLN A 103 -17.25 5.80 3.28
CA GLN A 103 -16.52 5.66 2.02
C GLN A 103 -15.08 6.17 2.17
N ARG A 104 -14.13 5.25 1.98
CA ARG A 104 -12.68 5.50 1.94
C ARG A 104 -12.16 5.31 0.52
N GLY A 105 -11.09 5.99 0.14
CA GLY A 105 -10.56 5.88 -1.22
C GLY A 105 -9.26 6.64 -1.44
N ASP A 106 -8.92 6.80 -2.73
CA ASP A 106 -7.69 7.44 -3.20
C ASP A 106 -6.41 6.79 -2.69
N PHE A 107 -6.45 5.47 -2.54
CA PHE A 107 -5.34 4.67 -2.06
C PHE A 107 -4.24 4.51 -3.12
N GLY A 108 -3.00 4.40 -2.66
CA GLY A 108 -1.89 4.03 -3.52
C GLY A 108 -0.66 3.58 -2.75
N VAL A 109 0.36 3.18 -3.50
CA VAL A 109 1.71 2.94 -3.01
C VAL A 109 2.59 4.12 -3.41
N HIS A 110 3.25 4.75 -2.45
CA HIS A 110 4.20 5.83 -2.71
C HIS A 110 5.28 5.90 -1.63
N ALA A 111 6.30 6.74 -1.84
CA ALA A 111 7.20 7.16 -0.77
C ALA A 111 6.74 8.48 -0.14
N ASP A 112 6.96 8.62 1.17
CA ASP A 112 6.64 9.84 1.91
C ASP A 112 7.68 10.92 1.62
N ALA A 113 7.22 12.13 1.29
CA ALA A 113 8.08 13.32 1.21
C ALA A 113 8.31 13.95 2.60
N ASN A 114 8.79 13.15 3.57
CA ASN A 114 9.11 13.54 4.96
C ASN A 114 7.92 13.93 5.87
N VAL A 115 6.72 13.40 5.64
CA VAL A 115 5.58 13.51 6.58
C VAL A 115 5.18 12.11 7.00
N PRO A 116 5.36 11.70 8.28
CA PRO A 116 5.14 10.32 8.67
C PRO A 116 3.65 9.95 8.64
N GLY A 117 3.35 8.89 7.87
CA GLY A 117 2.04 8.26 7.83
C GLY A 117 1.17 8.76 6.70
N SER A 118 0.08 8.03 6.44
CA SER A 118 -0.75 8.26 5.26
C SER A 118 -2.24 8.23 5.54
N ALA A 119 -3.01 8.84 4.65
CA ALA A 119 -4.47 8.80 4.66
C ALA A 119 -5.04 7.44 4.17
N GLY A 120 -4.39 6.32 4.52
CA GLY A 120 -4.73 4.97 4.04
C GLY A 120 -3.99 4.54 2.78
N CYS A 121 -2.87 5.19 2.43
CA CYS A 121 -1.94 4.65 1.44
C CYS A 121 -1.01 3.62 2.07
N ILE A 122 -0.35 2.80 1.25
CA ILE A 122 0.81 2.02 1.69
C ILE A 122 2.05 2.86 1.37
N VAL A 123 2.76 3.28 2.40
CA VAL A 123 3.94 4.14 2.24
C VAL A 123 5.19 3.30 2.39
N LEU A 124 6.11 3.43 1.45
CA LEU A 124 7.49 2.93 1.61
C LEU A 124 8.34 4.09 2.11
N PRO A 125 8.94 4.00 3.31
CA PRO A 125 9.77 5.08 3.84
C PRO A 125 10.89 5.47 2.86
N PRO A 126 11.21 6.77 2.74
CA PRO A 126 12.22 7.26 1.78
C PRO A 126 13.65 6.87 2.18
N ASP A 127 13.88 6.49 3.44
CA ASP A 127 15.18 6.02 3.88
C ASP A 127 15.45 4.58 3.39
N GLY A 128 16.63 4.43 2.79
CA GLY A 128 17.06 3.18 2.16
C GLY A 128 16.75 3.11 0.67
N ASN A 129 16.67 1.89 0.14
CA ASN A 129 16.46 1.63 -1.29
C ASN A 129 15.08 1.03 -1.62
N GLY A 130 14.21 0.84 -0.61
CA GLY A 130 12.95 0.11 -0.77
C GLY A 130 12.04 0.70 -1.85
N TRP A 131 11.87 2.04 -1.84
CA TRP A 131 11.08 2.72 -2.86
C TRP A 131 11.66 2.57 -4.28
N LYS A 132 12.96 2.78 -4.43
CA LYS A 132 13.66 2.61 -5.72
C LYS A 132 13.50 1.18 -6.24
N VAL A 133 13.74 0.18 -5.40
CA VAL A 133 13.61 -1.24 -5.78
C VAL A 133 12.16 -1.56 -6.14
N PHE A 134 11.18 -1.06 -5.38
CA PHE A 134 9.77 -1.24 -5.73
C PHE A 134 9.45 -0.67 -7.11
N GLN A 135 9.89 0.55 -7.43
CA GLN A 135 9.68 1.15 -8.75
C GLN A 135 10.33 0.33 -9.88
N GLU A 136 11.55 -0.19 -9.64
CA GLU A 136 12.22 -1.06 -10.59
C GLU A 136 11.43 -2.35 -10.82
N ARG A 137 10.91 -2.99 -9.77
CA ARG A 137 10.07 -4.19 -9.88
C ARG A 137 8.76 -3.93 -10.61
N MET A 138 8.04 -2.87 -10.26
CA MET A 138 6.77 -2.56 -10.94
C MET A 138 6.99 -2.26 -12.43
N ARG A 139 8.08 -1.56 -12.78
CA ARG A 139 8.48 -1.33 -14.18
C ARG A 139 8.77 -2.65 -14.90
N ASP A 140 9.54 -3.54 -14.29
CA ASP A 140 9.94 -4.79 -14.94
C ASP A 140 8.74 -5.75 -15.09
N ILE A 141 7.85 -5.79 -14.09
CA ILE A 141 6.54 -6.46 -14.17
C ILE A 141 5.70 -5.87 -15.32
N SER A 142 5.67 -4.54 -15.48
CA SER A 142 4.97 -3.90 -16.60
C SER A 142 5.56 -4.27 -17.96
N LYS A 143 6.88 -4.47 -18.07
CA LYS A 143 7.53 -4.92 -19.31
C LYS A 143 7.19 -6.36 -19.67
N GLU A 144 6.84 -7.19 -18.68
CA GLU A 144 6.28 -8.54 -18.91
C GLU A 144 4.81 -8.52 -19.37
N GLY A 145 4.21 -7.33 -19.57
CA GLY A 145 2.83 -7.19 -20.02
C GLY A 145 1.79 -7.22 -18.90
N VAL A 146 2.23 -7.24 -17.63
CA VAL A 146 1.33 -7.23 -16.47
C VAL A 146 0.96 -5.78 -16.13
N GLY A 147 -0.31 -5.41 -16.30
CA GLY A 147 -0.79 -4.05 -16.02
C GLY A 147 -1.10 -3.76 -14.55
N ARG A 148 -1.35 -4.79 -13.75
CA ARG A 148 -1.70 -4.68 -12.33
C ARG A 148 -1.31 -5.94 -11.56
N VAL A 149 -0.96 -5.76 -10.29
CA VAL A 149 -0.59 -6.84 -9.36
C VAL A 149 -1.66 -6.93 -8.27
N PRO A 150 -2.22 -8.11 -7.95
CA PRO A 150 -3.15 -8.25 -6.84
C PRO A 150 -2.44 -7.92 -5.52
N LEU A 151 -3.16 -7.28 -4.61
CA LEU A 151 -2.68 -6.89 -3.28
C LEU A 151 -3.63 -7.43 -2.22
N GLN A 152 -3.08 -8.20 -1.28
CA GLN A 152 -3.78 -8.55 -0.04
C GLN A 152 -3.29 -7.66 1.10
N VAL A 153 -4.24 -7.08 1.83
CA VAL A 153 -4.00 -6.32 3.05
C VAL A 153 -4.48 -7.15 4.23
N VAL A 154 -3.57 -7.47 5.15
CA VAL A 154 -3.82 -8.36 6.28
C VAL A 154 -3.32 -7.71 7.57
N TYR A 155 -4.17 -7.67 8.60
CA TYR A 155 -3.81 -7.12 9.90
C TYR A 155 -3.87 -8.18 11.00
N TRP A 156 -3.00 -7.98 11.98
CA TRP A 156 -2.86 -8.78 13.20
C TRP A 156 -3.23 -7.92 14.39
#